data_AF-A0A497JF42-F1
#
_entry.id   AF-A0A497JF42-F1
#
_cell.length_a   1.000
_cell.length_b   1.000
_cell.length_c   1.000
_cell.angle_alpha   90.00
_cell.angle_beta   90.00
_cell.angle_gamma   90.00
#
_symmetry.space_group_name_H-M   'P 1'
#
loop_
_entity.id
_entity.type
_entity.pdbx_description
1 polymer ?
#
loop_
_entity_poly.entity_id
_entity_poly.type
_entity_poly.pdbx_seq_one_letter_code
_entity_poly.pdbx_strand_id
1 'polypeptide(L)'
;MLSTNVCKLKLRNPTILASGILGSTGASLKRVARHGAGAVVTKSIGKTPREGHKNPTIIELGDCLINAIGLANPGYKAFVEEIKIARQGNIPVIASVFGRSIEEYVEVAKGLQDYADAIELNLSCPNIEGKLFAQDAELSYEVVREV
;
A
#
# COMPACT_ATOMS: atom_id res chain seq x y z
N MET A 1 -6.21 11.62 -25.40
CA MET A 1 -5.07 11.66 -24.45
C MET A 1 -5.62 11.27 -23.08
N LEU A 2 -5.04 10.31 -22.36
CA LEU A 2 -5.57 9.79 -21.08
C LEU A 2 -4.89 10.37 -19.82
N SER A 3 -3.92 11.27 -19.98
CA SER A 3 -3.21 11.89 -18.86
C SER A 3 -4.16 12.55 -17.87
N THR A 4 -3.92 12.35 -16.57
CA THR A 4 -4.81 12.82 -15.49
C THR A 4 -3.98 13.28 -14.29
N ASN A 5 -4.48 14.29 -13.57
CA ASN A 5 -3.92 14.70 -12.28
C ASN A 5 -4.81 14.17 -11.15
N VAL A 6 -4.21 13.53 -10.15
CA VAL A 6 -4.89 13.10 -8.92
C VAL A 6 -4.18 13.76 -7.76
N CYS A 7 -4.83 14.73 -7.11
CA CYS A 7 -4.19 15.62 -6.14
C CYS A 7 -2.91 16.25 -6.72
N LYS A 8 -1.74 15.98 -6.13
CA LYS A 8 -0.43 16.45 -6.62
C LYS A 8 0.25 15.48 -7.60
N LEU A 9 -0.31 14.29 -7.83
CA LEU A 9 0.26 13.27 -8.70
C LEU A 9 -0.10 13.54 -10.16
N LYS A 10 0.91 13.65 -11.01
CA LYS A 10 0.76 13.73 -12.47
C LYS A 10 0.87 12.33 -13.06
N LEU A 11 -0.23 11.80 -13.60
CA LEU A 11 -0.28 10.45 -14.14
C LEU A 11 -0.33 10.49 -15.67
N ARG A 12 0.49 9.67 -16.33
CA ARG A 12 0.47 9.52 -17.79
C ARG A 12 -0.84 8.92 -18.33
N ASN A 13 -1.58 8.21 -17.48
CA ASN A 13 -2.93 7.67 -17.69
C ASN A 13 -3.57 7.37 -16.32
N PRO A 14 -4.88 7.08 -16.20
CA PRO A 14 -5.56 6.98 -14.90
C PRO A 14 -5.38 5.61 -14.21
N THR A 15 -4.59 4.68 -14.77
CA THR A 15 -4.45 3.35 -14.18
C THR A 15 -3.48 3.37 -12.99
N ILE A 16 -3.90 2.80 -11.86
CA ILE A 16 -3.09 2.68 -10.65
C ILE A 16 -3.13 1.21 -10.24
N LEU A 17 -1.96 0.60 -10.00
CA LEU A 17 -1.87 -0.77 -9.51
C LEU A 17 -2.49 -0.87 -8.11
N ALA A 18 -3.43 -1.79 -7.89
CA ALA A 18 -4.01 -2.01 -6.58
C ALA A 18 -2.96 -2.54 -5.57
N SER A 19 -3.01 -2.05 -4.33
CA SER A 19 -2.13 -2.53 -3.26
C SER A 19 -2.24 -4.05 -3.09
N GLY A 20 -1.09 -4.72 -2.93
CA GLY A 20 -1.02 -6.16 -2.70
C GLY A 20 -1.06 -7.03 -3.96
N ILE A 21 -1.28 -6.45 -5.15
CA ILE A 21 -1.12 -7.14 -6.43
C ILE A 21 0.25 -6.78 -6.99
N LEU A 22 1.17 -7.76 -7.12
CA LEU A 22 2.52 -7.53 -7.64
C LEU A 22 3.30 -6.40 -6.93
N GLY A 23 2.91 -6.06 -5.70
CA GLY A 23 3.41 -4.89 -4.96
C GLY A 23 4.37 -5.21 -3.81
N SER A 24 4.78 -6.48 -3.64
CA SER A 24 5.64 -6.92 -2.53
C SER A 24 7.14 -6.74 -2.78
N THR A 25 7.55 -6.44 -4.02
CA THR A 25 8.94 -6.15 -4.36
C THR A 25 9.01 -4.98 -5.34
N GLY A 26 10.05 -4.18 -5.22
CA GLY A 26 10.40 -3.06 -6.10
C GLY A 26 10.65 -3.52 -7.53
N ALA A 27 11.23 -4.71 -7.73
CA ALA A 27 11.39 -5.29 -9.06
C ALA A 27 10.04 -5.52 -9.75
N SER A 28 9.05 -6.02 -9.01
CA SER A 28 7.70 -6.25 -9.51
C SER A 28 6.95 -4.94 -9.78
N LEU A 29 7.04 -3.97 -8.87
CA LEU A 29 6.50 -2.62 -9.06
C LEU A 29 7.11 -1.93 -10.30
N LYS A 30 8.43 -1.97 -10.45
CA LYS A 30 9.15 -1.45 -11.62
C LYS A 30 8.74 -2.16 -12.90
N ARG A 31 8.48 -3.47 -12.86
CA ARG A 31 7.94 -4.22 -14.00
C ARG A 31 6.57 -3.67 -14.38
N VAL A 32 5.64 -3.51 -13.44
CA VAL A 32 4.31 -2.95 -13.71
C VAL A 32 4.41 -1.54 -14.30
N ALA A 33 5.29 -0.70 -13.75
CA ALA A 33 5.58 0.62 -14.31
C ALA A 33 6.04 0.55 -15.77
N ARG A 34 6.91 -0.39 -16.14
CA ARG A 34 7.36 -0.56 -17.53
C ARG A 34 6.24 -1.05 -18.47
N HIS A 35 5.19 -1.68 -17.94
CA HIS A 35 4.08 -2.23 -18.72
C HIS A 35 2.87 -1.29 -18.83
N GLY A 36 3.02 -0.01 -18.49
CA GLY A 36 2.04 1.02 -18.86
C GLY A 36 1.22 1.61 -17.72
N ALA A 37 1.39 1.17 -16.47
CA ALA A 37 0.67 1.75 -15.33
C ALA A 37 0.90 3.26 -15.17
N GLY A 38 -0.11 4.01 -14.74
CA GLY A 38 -0.01 5.43 -14.44
C GLY A 38 0.70 5.71 -13.12
N ALA A 39 0.44 4.88 -12.10
CA ALA A 39 1.17 4.82 -10.83
C ALA A 39 1.19 3.37 -10.30
N VAL A 40 2.06 3.10 -9.32
CA VAL A 40 2.09 1.81 -8.62
C VAL A 40 1.93 2.00 -7.12
N VAL A 41 1.23 1.07 -6.48
CA VAL A 41 1.02 1.07 -5.03
C VAL A 41 1.74 -0.14 -4.42
N THR A 42 2.49 0.10 -3.35
CA THR A 42 3.14 -0.98 -2.60
C THR A 42 2.11 -1.91 -1.96
N LYS A 43 2.50 -3.11 -1.54
CA LYS A 43 1.72 -3.84 -0.52
C LYS A 43 1.53 -2.94 0.71
N SER A 44 0.41 -3.02 1.41
CA SER A 44 0.24 -2.31 2.69
C SER A 44 1.32 -2.76 3.68
N ILE A 45 2.18 -1.83 4.09
CA ILE A 45 3.31 -2.08 4.99
C ILE A 45 2.98 -1.57 6.40
N GLY A 46 3.43 -2.30 7.41
CA GLY A 46 3.23 -1.94 8.82
C GLY A 46 4.55 -1.66 9.54
N LYS A 47 4.45 -1.41 10.85
CA LYS A 47 5.60 -1.13 11.71
C LYS A 47 6.58 -2.29 11.77
N THR A 48 6.07 -3.49 12.04
CA THR A 48 6.86 -4.71 12.25
C THR A 48 6.64 -5.74 11.14
N PRO A 49 7.62 -6.63 10.90
CA PRO A 49 7.46 -7.73 9.95
C PRO A 49 6.27 -8.63 10.33
N ARG A 50 5.60 -9.15 9.30
CA ARG A 50 4.52 -10.13 9.42
C ARG A 50 4.71 -11.21 8.37
N GLU A 51 4.64 -12.46 8.79
CA GLU A 51 4.68 -13.61 7.88
C GLU A 51 3.37 -13.77 7.08
N GLY A 52 2.25 -13.32 7.65
CA GLY A 52 0.92 -13.56 7.09
C GLY A 52 0.33 -14.91 7.50
N HIS A 53 -0.73 -15.33 6.82
CA HIS A 53 -1.35 -16.63 7.06
C HIS A 53 -0.58 -17.76 6.36
N LYS A 54 -0.78 -19.00 6.83
CA LYS A 54 -0.22 -20.19 6.18
C LYS A 54 -0.90 -20.41 4.83
N ASN A 55 -0.10 -20.79 3.82
CA ASN A 55 -0.61 -21.14 2.51
C ASN A 55 -1.47 -22.42 2.52
N PRO A 56 -2.45 -22.56 1.61
CA PRO A 56 -2.79 -21.61 0.53
C PRO A 56 -3.56 -20.38 1.05
N THR A 57 -3.07 -19.18 0.70
CA THR A 57 -3.71 -17.90 1.07
C THR A 57 -4.40 -17.21 -0.09
N ILE A 58 -4.34 -17.78 -1.30
CA ILE A 58 -5.07 -17.35 -2.50
C ILE A 58 -5.64 -18.60 -3.14
N ILE A 59 -6.91 -18.53 -3.54
CA ILE A 59 -7.57 -19.53 -4.37
C ILE A 59 -8.24 -18.86 -5.56
N GLU A 60 -8.25 -19.55 -6.69
CA GLU A 60 -8.94 -19.14 -7.91
C GLU A 60 -10.35 -19.73 -7.92
N LEU A 61 -11.35 -18.90 -8.24
CA LEU A 61 -12.76 -19.30 -8.35
C LEU A 61 -13.33 -18.76 -9.66
N GLY A 62 -13.16 -19.53 -10.73
CA GLY A 62 -13.59 -19.11 -12.07
C GLY A 62 -12.92 -17.79 -12.45
N ASP A 63 -13.73 -16.74 -12.57
CA ASP A 63 -13.26 -15.42 -13.01
C ASP A 63 -12.76 -14.51 -11.86
N CYS A 64 -12.62 -15.02 -10.63
CA CYS A 64 -12.17 -14.23 -9.48
C CYS A 64 -11.14 -14.94 -8.60
N LEU A 65 -10.52 -14.16 -7.70
CA LEU A 65 -9.60 -14.65 -6.68
C LEU A 65 -10.19 -14.38 -5.29
N ILE A 66 -10.15 -15.39 -4.41
CA ILE A 66 -10.33 -15.19 -2.97
C ILE A 66 -8.96 -15.22 -2.32
N ASN A 67 -8.71 -14.28 -1.39
CA ASN A 67 -7.45 -14.22 -0.66
C ASN A 67 -7.64 -14.00 0.84
N ALA A 68 -6.70 -14.53 1.61
CA ALA A 68 -6.55 -14.35 3.04
C ALA A 68 -5.05 -14.26 3.39
N ILE A 69 -4.34 -13.25 2.85
CA ILE A 69 -2.88 -13.12 2.97
C ILE A 69 -2.40 -12.87 4.41
N GLY A 70 -3.18 -12.17 5.24
CA GLY A 70 -2.80 -11.83 6.62
C GLY A 70 -1.77 -10.68 6.74
N LEU A 71 -1.71 -9.79 5.74
CA LEU A 71 -0.80 -8.63 5.69
C LEU A 71 0.69 -9.02 5.76
N ALA A 72 1.09 -10.10 5.09
CA ALA A 72 2.50 -10.47 4.95
C ALA A 72 3.34 -9.30 4.41
N ASN A 73 4.32 -8.83 5.18
CA ASN A 73 5.20 -7.71 4.82
C ASN A 73 6.47 -7.70 5.69
N PRO A 74 7.60 -7.10 5.24
CA PRO A 74 8.86 -7.10 5.98
C PRO A 74 8.99 -5.94 6.99
N GLY A 75 7.96 -5.11 7.16
CA GLY A 75 8.03 -3.87 7.93
C GLY A 75 8.62 -2.69 7.13
N TYR A 76 8.24 -1.46 7.51
CA TYR A 76 8.50 -0.27 6.69
C TYR A 76 9.98 0.03 6.47
N LYS A 77 10.82 -0.16 7.52
CA LYS A 77 12.27 0.09 7.44
C LYS A 77 12.95 -0.76 6.37
N ALA A 78 12.60 -2.04 6.31
CA ALA A 78 13.16 -2.96 5.31
C ALA A 78 12.57 -2.68 3.91
N PHE A 79 11.33 -2.20 3.84
CA PHE A 79 10.65 -1.97 2.57
C PHE A 79 11.12 -0.70 1.83
N VAL A 80 11.85 0.20 2.50
CA VAL A 80 12.41 1.42 1.87
C VAL A 80 13.23 1.10 0.62
N GLU A 81 14.04 0.04 0.63
CA GLU A 81 14.86 -0.35 -0.52
C GLU A 81 13.99 -0.79 -1.71
N GLU A 82 12.87 -1.47 -1.47
CA GLU A 82 11.94 -1.86 -2.52
C GLU A 82 11.27 -0.64 -3.16
N ILE A 83 10.96 0.39 -2.38
CA ILE A 83 10.42 1.67 -2.90
C ILE A 83 11.48 2.36 -3.79
N LYS A 84 12.74 2.41 -3.35
CA LYS A 84 13.84 2.99 -4.15
C LYS A 84 13.99 2.28 -5.50
N ILE A 85 13.89 0.95 -5.52
CA ILE A 85 13.92 0.16 -6.77
C ILE A 85 12.69 0.48 -7.63
N ALA A 86 11.49 0.55 -7.04
CA ALA A 86 10.26 0.87 -7.75
C ALA A 86 10.32 2.23 -8.47
N ARG A 87 10.89 3.25 -7.82
CA ARG A 87 11.05 4.61 -8.38
C ARG A 87 11.86 4.68 -9.67
N GLN A 88 12.76 3.71 -9.89
CA GLN A 88 13.49 3.59 -11.16
C GLN A 88 12.56 3.28 -12.36
N GLY A 89 11.28 3.01 -12.11
CA GLY A 89 10.23 2.89 -13.12
C GLY A 89 9.75 4.24 -13.70
N ASN A 90 10.21 5.38 -13.16
CA ASN A 90 9.89 6.73 -13.63
C ASN A 90 8.38 7.06 -13.72
N ILE A 91 7.60 6.51 -12.78
CA ILE A 91 6.20 6.88 -12.54
C ILE A 91 5.99 7.04 -11.03
N PRO A 92 4.90 7.70 -10.59
CA PRO A 92 4.62 7.84 -9.17
C PRO A 92 4.53 6.50 -8.43
N VAL A 93 5.13 6.45 -7.24
CA VAL A 93 5.06 5.33 -6.30
C VAL A 93 4.26 5.76 -5.07
N ILE A 94 3.18 5.05 -4.77
CA ILE A 94 2.32 5.28 -3.61
C ILE A 94 2.64 4.23 -2.56
N ALA A 95 2.99 4.65 -1.35
CA ALA A 95 3.20 3.73 -0.23
C ALA A 95 1.86 3.46 0.47
N SER A 96 1.35 2.24 0.35
CA SER A 96 0.21 1.78 1.14
C SER A 96 0.69 1.42 2.55
N VAL A 97 0.03 1.97 3.57
CA VAL A 97 0.39 1.78 4.97
C VAL A 97 -0.79 1.26 5.77
N PHE A 98 -0.52 0.43 6.77
CA PHE A 98 -1.51 0.03 7.77
C PHE A 98 -0.92 0.12 9.18
N GLY A 99 -1.79 0.31 10.16
CA GLY A 99 -1.45 0.31 11.58
C GLY A 99 -2.56 -0.35 12.40
N ARG A 100 -2.23 -0.80 13.61
CA ARG A 100 -3.22 -1.29 14.59
C ARG A 100 -3.69 -0.19 15.55
N SER A 101 -2.98 0.93 15.59
CA SER A 101 -3.31 2.15 16.32
C SER A 101 -2.96 3.37 15.47
N ILE A 102 -3.46 4.54 15.84
CA ILE A 102 -3.18 5.81 15.16
C ILE A 102 -1.67 6.10 15.19
N GLU A 103 -1.01 5.82 16.31
CA GLU A 103 0.44 6.02 16.48
C GLU A 103 1.24 5.15 15.49
N GLU A 104 0.80 3.92 15.24
CA GLU A 104 1.43 3.07 14.23
C GLU A 104 1.24 3.62 12.81
N TYR A 105 0.06 4.14 12.48
CA TYR A 105 -0.15 4.80 11.18
C TYR A 105 0.80 5.99 11.01
N VAL A 106 0.90 6.86 12.00
CA VAL A 106 1.78 8.05 11.99
C VAL A 106 3.24 7.64 11.86
N GLU A 107 3.70 6.65 12.63
CA GLU A 107 5.09 6.16 12.58
C GLU A 107 5.45 5.63 11.19
N VAL A 108 4.60 4.77 10.64
CA VAL A 108 4.86 4.13 9.34
C VAL A 108 4.78 5.16 8.21
N ALA A 109 3.77 6.02 8.21
CA ALA A 109 3.62 7.08 7.21
C ALA A 109 4.82 8.03 7.22
N LYS A 110 5.22 8.53 8.40
CA LYS A 110 6.42 9.38 8.55
C LYS A 110 7.69 8.68 8.10
N GLY A 111 7.80 7.37 8.34
CA GLY A 111 8.94 6.57 7.91
C GLY A 111 9.05 6.38 6.40
N LEU A 112 7.96 6.56 5.65
CA LEU A 112 7.89 6.32 4.20
C LEU A 112 7.66 7.60 3.37
N GLN A 113 7.24 8.71 3.98
CA GLN A 113 6.85 9.94 3.28
C GLN A 113 7.93 10.53 2.37
N ASP A 114 9.20 10.43 2.75
CA ASP A 114 10.32 10.98 1.95
C ASP A 114 10.72 10.05 0.80
N TYR A 115 10.23 8.80 0.81
CA TYR A 115 10.58 7.79 -0.18
C TYR A 115 9.49 7.60 -1.24
N ALA A 116 8.21 7.86 -0.91
CA ALA A 116 7.07 7.72 -1.82
C ALA A 116 6.55 9.08 -2.28
N ASP A 117 5.81 9.11 -3.39
CA ASP A 117 5.19 10.34 -3.92
C ASP A 117 3.83 10.63 -3.27
N ALA A 118 3.22 9.61 -2.64
CA ALA A 118 2.01 9.72 -1.82
C ALA A 118 1.93 8.56 -0.80
N ILE A 119 1.14 8.77 0.25
CA ILE A 119 0.75 7.76 1.23
C ILE A 119 -0.71 7.36 0.97
N GLU A 120 -0.98 6.05 0.97
CA GLU A 120 -2.33 5.48 0.97
C GLU A 120 -2.60 4.84 2.34
N LEU A 121 -3.62 5.32 3.04
CA LEU A 121 -4.04 4.79 4.34
C LEU A 121 -4.97 3.60 4.13
N ASN A 122 -4.49 2.38 4.40
CA ASN A 122 -5.34 1.20 4.44
C ASN A 122 -6.05 1.11 5.79
N LEU A 123 -7.28 1.64 5.87
CA LEU A 123 -8.13 1.62 7.06
C LEU A 123 -9.00 0.36 7.20
N SER A 124 -8.83 -0.63 6.31
CA SER A 124 -9.59 -1.89 6.34
C SER A 124 -8.96 -2.94 7.27
N CYS A 125 -7.96 -2.56 8.07
CA CYS A 125 -7.31 -3.44 9.04
C CYS A 125 -7.99 -3.32 10.40
N PRO A 126 -8.15 -4.44 11.15
CA PRO A 126 -8.70 -4.37 12.50
C PRO A 126 -7.73 -3.65 13.43
N ASN A 127 -8.27 -2.73 14.24
CA ASN A 127 -7.59 -2.08 15.33
C ASN A 127 -7.27 -3.08 16.46
N ILE A 128 -6.66 -2.61 17.55
CA ILE A 128 -6.32 -3.44 18.72
C ILE A 128 -7.56 -4.14 19.31
N GLU A 129 -8.75 -3.53 19.20
CA GLU A 129 -10.03 -4.05 19.69
C GLU A 129 -10.78 -4.92 18.66
N GLY A 130 -10.22 -5.16 17.48
CA GLY A 130 -10.82 -5.99 16.43
C GLY A 130 -11.82 -5.27 15.51
N LYS A 131 -12.04 -3.97 15.67
CA LYS A 131 -12.90 -3.16 14.78
C LYS A 131 -12.10 -2.55 13.65
N LEU A 132 -12.69 -2.43 12.46
CA LEU A 132 -12.02 -1.73 11.34
C LEU A 132 -12.10 -0.21 11.55
N PHE A 133 -10.99 0.50 11.35
CA PHE A 133 -10.99 1.98 11.40
C PHE A 133 -12.01 2.56 10.41
N ALA A 134 -12.10 1.99 9.20
CA ALA A 134 -13.04 2.42 8.17
C ALA A 134 -14.54 2.24 8.51
N GLN A 135 -14.88 1.48 9.56
CA GLN A 135 -16.27 1.28 9.98
C GLN A 135 -16.72 2.30 11.04
N ASP A 136 -15.83 3.17 11.48
CA ASP A 136 -16.10 4.22 12.46
C ASP A 136 -15.62 5.57 11.88
N ALA A 137 -16.56 6.49 11.72
CA ALA A 137 -16.28 7.79 11.10
C ALA A 137 -15.35 8.66 11.95
N GLU A 138 -15.44 8.56 13.28
CA GLU A 138 -14.60 9.32 14.21
C GLU A 138 -13.18 8.77 14.19
N LEU A 139 -13.01 7.44 14.29
CA LEU A 139 -11.69 6.82 14.18
C LEU A 139 -11.04 7.06 12.81
N SER A 140 -11.82 7.01 11.72
CA SER A 140 -11.31 7.34 10.38
C SER A 140 -10.83 8.79 10.29
N TYR A 141 -11.60 9.72 10.84
CA TYR A 141 -11.22 11.13 10.91
C TYR A 141 -9.94 11.34 11.71
N GLU A 142 -9.83 10.71 12.88
CA GLU A 142 -8.64 10.81 13.73
C GLU A 142 -7.38 10.30 13.04
N VAL A 143 -7.42 9.13 12.39
CA VAL A 143 -6.26 8.61 11.64
C VAL A 143 -5.84 9.59 10.55
N VAL A 144 -6.80 10.13 9.78
CA VAL A 144 -6.49 11.08 8.69
C VAL A 144 -5.98 12.42 9.21
N ARG A 145 -6.44 12.87 10.38
CA ARG A 145 -6.00 14.14 10.98
C ARG A 145 -4.55 14.07 11.48
N GLU A 146 -4.15 12.94 12.05
CA GLU A 146 -2.83 12.79 12.69
C GLU A 146 -1.69 12.45 11.71
N VAL A 147 -2.02 11.88 10.54
CA VAL A 147 -1.06 11.50 9.49
C VAL A 147 -0.81 12.65 8.52
#